data_AF-A0A3N5MXV9-F1
#
_entry.id   AF-A0A3N5MXV9-F1
#
_cell.length_a   1.000
_cell.length_b   1.000
_cell.length_c   1.000
_cell.angle_alpha   90.00
_cell.angle_beta   90.00
_cell.angle_gamma   90.00
#
_symmetry.space_group_name_H-M   'P 1'
#
loop_
_entity.id
_entity.type
_entity.pdbx_description
1 polymer ?
#
loop_
_entity_poly.entity_id
_entity_poly.type
_entity_poly.pdbx_seq_one_letter_code
_entity_poly.pdbx_strand_id
1 'polypeptide(L)'
;MSGLVRPSEALYQGEKPFPVIPSCEHFAGSEKLILKALDLQRQLGPIFDITCDCEDGAAAGREREHAEMVVRVLTSAANELRRAGVRV
;
A
#
# COMPACT_ATOMS: atom_id res chain seq x y z
N MET A 1 -11.21 -44.14 -4.75
CA MET A 1 -9.98 -43.89 -3.99
C MET A 1 -10.05 -42.47 -3.48
N SER A 2 -10.08 -42.25 -2.16
CA SER A 2 -9.95 -40.90 -1.62
C SER A 2 -8.53 -40.43 -1.87
N GLY A 3 -8.35 -39.39 -2.69
CA GLY A 3 -7.04 -38.81 -2.93
C GLY A 3 -6.49 -38.20 -1.64
N LEU A 4 -5.20 -38.36 -1.39
CA LEU A 4 -4.53 -37.69 -0.27
C LEU A 4 -4.68 -36.18 -0.44
N VAL A 5 -5.34 -35.51 0.52
CA VAL A 5 -5.57 -34.05 0.51
C VAL A 5 -4.40 -33.35 1.19
N ARG A 6 -3.95 -32.21 0.64
CA ARG A 6 -2.85 -31.44 1.23
C ARG A 6 -3.32 -30.72 2.50
N PRO A 7 -2.48 -30.58 3.54
CA PRO A 7 -2.88 -29.88 4.77
C PRO A 7 -3.38 -28.44 4.54
N SER A 8 -2.79 -27.71 3.59
CA SER A 8 -3.22 -26.36 3.20
C SER A 8 -4.62 -26.31 2.59
N GLU A 9 -5.09 -27.45 2.08
CA GLU A 9 -6.43 -27.61 1.51
C GLU A 9 -7.39 -28.21 2.53
N ALA A 10 -6.94 -29.03 3.49
CA ALA A 10 -7.81 -29.75 4.43
C ALA A 10 -8.08 -29.01 5.75
N LEU A 11 -7.13 -28.20 6.22
CA LEU A 11 -7.21 -27.56 7.54
C LEU A 11 -7.85 -26.18 7.43
N TYR A 12 -8.61 -25.78 8.48
CA TYR A 12 -9.16 -24.43 8.66
C TYR A 12 -10.08 -23.90 7.53
N GLN A 13 -10.67 -24.79 6.70
CA GLN A 13 -11.58 -24.39 5.60
C GLN A 13 -12.79 -23.54 6.03
N GLY A 14 -13.20 -23.62 7.30
CA GLY A 14 -14.31 -22.84 7.86
C GLY A 14 -13.95 -21.44 8.35
N GLU A 15 -12.66 -21.07 8.30
CA GLU A 15 -12.15 -19.80 8.82
C GLU A 15 -11.76 -18.86 7.68
N LYS A 16 -11.89 -17.55 7.93
CA LYS A 16 -11.42 -16.54 6.97
C LYS A 16 -9.88 -16.52 7.01
N PRO A 17 -9.19 -16.66 5.87
CA PRO A 17 -7.73 -16.55 5.82
C PRO A 17 -7.25 -15.18 6.32
N PHE A 18 -6.11 -15.16 7.01
CA PHE A 18 -5.45 -13.91 7.37
C PHE A 18 -4.98 -13.19 6.11
N PRO A 19 -5.14 -11.86 6.04
CA PRO A 19 -4.57 -11.09 4.94
C PRO A 19 -3.04 -11.16 5.03
N VAL A 20 -2.40 -11.50 3.91
CA VAL A 20 -0.95 -11.44 3.78
C VAL A 20 -0.58 -10.03 3.35
N ILE A 21 -0.05 -9.24 4.29
CA ILE A 21 0.41 -7.87 4.06
C ILE A 21 1.95 -7.77 4.15
N PRO A 22 2.58 -6.79 3.49
CA PRO A 22 3.99 -6.50 3.64
C PRO A 22 4.34 -6.22 5.09
N SER A 23 5.55 -6.61 5.49
CA SER A 23 6.02 -6.41 6.87
C SER A 23 6.43 -4.96 7.18
N CYS A 24 6.50 -4.11 6.16
CA CYS A 24 6.90 -2.71 6.27
C CYS A 24 5.87 -1.80 5.60
N GLU A 25 5.61 -0.65 6.22
CA GLU A 25 4.81 0.43 5.68
C GLU A 25 5.66 1.71 5.72
N HIS A 26 5.89 2.32 4.56
CA HIS A 26 6.71 3.51 4.41
C HIS A 26 5.86 4.77 4.28
N PHE A 27 6.08 5.75 5.15
CA PHE A 27 5.32 6.99 5.17
C PHE A 27 5.98 8.08 4.33
N ALA A 28 5.18 8.78 3.53
CA ALA A 28 5.62 9.92 2.74
C ALA A 28 4.54 11.02 2.66
N GLY A 29 4.86 12.21 3.17
CA GLY A 29 3.94 13.36 3.24
C GLY A 29 4.26 14.48 2.25
N SER A 30 4.98 14.21 1.15
CA SER A 30 5.18 15.22 0.10
C SER A 30 5.27 14.54 -1.26
N GLU A 31 4.82 15.22 -2.33
CA GLU A 31 4.82 14.66 -3.70
C GLU A 31 6.19 14.10 -4.10
N LYS A 32 7.26 14.83 -3.78
CA LYS A 32 8.65 14.39 -4.03
C LYS A 32 8.98 13.07 -3.33
N LEU A 33 8.58 12.91 -2.06
CA LEU A 33 8.89 11.70 -1.29
C LEU A 33 7.97 10.55 -1.69
N ILE A 34 6.70 10.81 -1.99
CA ILE A 34 5.75 9.80 -2.48
C ILE A 34 6.27 9.22 -3.80
N LEU A 35 6.66 10.06 -4.76
CA LEU A 35 7.20 9.61 -6.05
C LEU A 35 8.52 8.83 -5.89
N LYS A 36 9.38 9.21 -4.94
CA LYS A 36 10.60 8.45 -4.62
C LYS A 36 10.29 7.09 -3.99
N ALA A 37 9.30 7.03 -3.10
CA ALA A 37 8.88 5.77 -2.49
C ALA A 37 8.30 4.81 -3.54
N LEU A 38 7.50 5.33 -4.48
CA LEU A 38 6.97 4.57 -5.60
C LEU A 38 8.08 4.04 -6.52
N ASP A 39 9.07 4.87 -6.88
CA ASP A 39 10.20 4.40 -7.68
C ASP A 39 11.06 3.36 -6.93
N LEU A 40 11.25 3.52 -5.62
CA LEU A 40 11.94 2.54 -4.79
C LEU A 40 11.15 1.21 -4.75
N GLN A 41 9.82 1.27 -4.64
CA GLN A 41 8.96 0.09 -4.65
C GLN A 41 9.03 -0.63 -6.00
N ARG A 42 9.10 0.12 -7.11
CA ARG A 42 9.32 -0.44 -8.46
C ARG A 42 10.66 -1.19 -8.54
N GLN A 43 11.71 -0.68 -7.91
CA GLN A 43 13.04 -1.30 -7.92
C GLN A 43 13.13 -2.55 -7.03
N LEU A 44 12.49 -2.52 -5.85
CA LEU A 44 12.60 -3.59 -4.84
C LEU A 44 11.46 -4.61 -4.91
N GLY A 45 10.39 -4.31 -5.62
CA GLY A 45 9.14 -5.07 -5.57
C GLY A 45 8.27 -4.70 -4.37
N PRO A 46 7.11 -5.36 -4.21
CA PRO A 46 6.07 -4.99 -3.23
C PRO A 46 6.39 -5.53 -1.82
N ILE A 47 7.64 -5.36 -1.35
CA ILE A 47 8.08 -5.79 -0.01
C ILE A 47 7.70 -4.80 1.11
N PHE A 48 7.16 -3.64 0.72
CA PHE A 48 6.59 -2.64 1.62
C PHE A 48 5.38 -1.97 0.97
N ASP A 49 4.42 -1.54 1.79
CA ASP A 49 3.35 -0.62 1.38
C ASP A 49 3.79 0.83 1.55
N ILE A 50 3.15 1.75 0.84
CA ILE A 50 3.39 3.20 0.95
C ILE A 50 2.15 3.86 1.53
N THR A 51 2.32 4.67 2.56
CA THR A 51 1.24 5.49 3.10
C THR A 51 1.51 6.95 2.76
N CYS A 52 0.67 7.50 1.89
CA CYS A 52 0.65 8.92 1.56
C CYS A 52 -0.01 9.66 2.70
N ASP A 53 0.73 10.54 3.35
CA ASP A 53 0.34 11.07 4.66
C ASP A 53 -0.35 12.44 4.54
N CYS A 54 -1.67 12.48 4.73
CA CYS A 54 -2.42 13.73 4.78
C CYS A 54 -2.55 14.32 6.19
N GLU A 55 -2.22 13.56 7.25
CA GLU A 55 -2.37 14.01 8.65
C GLU A 55 -1.26 14.99 9.02
N ASP A 56 0.00 14.52 9.04
CA ASP A 56 1.16 15.35 9.39
C ASP A 56 1.84 15.96 8.14
N GLY A 57 1.59 15.38 6.96
CA GLY A 57 2.21 15.81 5.69
C GLY A 57 1.59 17.06 5.07
N ALA A 58 0.36 17.42 5.46
CA ALA A 58 -0.32 18.62 4.98
C ALA A 58 0.12 19.86 5.78
N ALA A 59 0.47 20.93 5.07
CA ALA A 59 0.60 22.24 5.71
C ALA A 59 -0.78 22.73 6.17
N ALA A 60 -0.84 23.38 7.34
CA ALA A 60 -2.10 23.92 7.87
C ALA A 60 -2.80 24.84 6.85
N GLY A 61 -4.09 24.62 6.62
CA GLY A 61 -4.90 25.34 5.63
C GLY A 61 -4.70 24.89 4.19
N ARG A 62 -3.94 23.81 3.93
CA ARG A 62 -3.70 23.23 2.60
C ARG A 62 -4.18 21.78 2.52
N GLU A 63 -5.04 21.33 3.44
CA GLU A 63 -5.50 19.95 3.58
C GLU A 63 -6.14 19.44 2.29
N ARG A 64 -7.02 20.26 1.69
CA ARG A 64 -7.67 19.91 0.41
C ARG A 64 -6.69 19.75 -0.73
N GLU A 65 -5.76 20.69 -0.87
CA GLU A 65 -4.76 20.64 -1.94
C GLU A 65 -3.82 19.44 -1.76
N HIS A 66 -3.48 19.11 -0.51
CA HIS A 66 -2.68 17.95 -0.21
C HIS A 66 -3.41 16.66 -0.58
N ALA A 67 -4.68 16.53 -0.21
CA ALA A 67 -5.51 15.38 -0.60
C ALA A 67 -5.65 15.27 -2.13
N GLU A 68 -5.83 16.38 -2.85
CA GLU A 68 -5.88 16.41 -4.31
C GLU A 68 -4.54 15.98 -4.95
N MET A 69 -3.41 16.37 -4.37
CA MET A 69 -2.08 15.89 -4.77
C MET A 69 -1.95 14.38 -4.56
N VAL A 70 -2.32 13.88 -3.39
CA VAL A 70 -2.27 12.45 -3.06
C VAL A 70 -3.12 11.65 -4.04
N VAL A 71 -4.37 12.05 -4.29
CA VAL A 71 -5.26 11.39 -5.28
C VAL A 71 -4.65 11.39 -6.68
N ARG A 72 -4.08 12.53 -7.12
CA ARG A 72 -3.42 12.62 -8.43
C ARG A 72 -2.27 11.61 -8.55
N VAL A 73 -1.45 11.46 -7.51
CA VAL A 73 -0.32 10.52 -7.53
C VAL A 73 -0.80 9.07 -7.49
N LEU A 74 -1.74 8.70 -6.59
CA LEU A 74 -2.25 7.33 -6.47
C LEU A 74 -2.99 6.82 -7.72
N THR A 75 -3.58 7.72 -8.49
CA THR A 75 -4.29 7.40 -9.75
C THR A 75 -3.37 7.45 -10.98
N SER A 76 -2.12 7.89 -10.83
CA SER A 76 -1.15 7.94 -11.91
C SER A 76 -0.50 6.57 -12.20
N ALA A 77 0.19 6.48 -13.34
CA ALA A 77 1.00 5.32 -13.70
C ALA A 77 2.20 5.07 -12.77
N ALA A 78 2.57 6.04 -11.92
CA ALA A 78 3.65 5.85 -10.95
C ALA A 78 3.29 4.84 -9.85
N ASN A 79 2.00 4.65 -9.54
CA ASN A 79 1.51 3.64 -8.60
C ASN A 79 1.34 2.28 -9.28
N GLU A 80 2.43 1.76 -9.84
CA GLU A 80 2.47 0.56 -10.69
C GLU A 80 1.96 -0.69 -9.95
N LEU A 81 2.45 -0.92 -8.72
CA LEU A 81 2.10 -2.13 -7.95
C LEU A 81 0.78 -2.00 -7.19
N ARG A 82 0.15 -0.82 -7.19
CA ARG A 82 -1.13 -0.54 -6.50
C ARG A 82 -1.06 -0.83 -5.00
N ARG A 83 0.09 -0.54 -4.39
CA ARG A 83 0.45 -0.76 -2.97
C ARG A 83 0.65 0.56 -2.21
N ALA A 84 0.00 1.63 -2.67
CA ALA A 84 -0.01 2.92 -2.00
C ALA A 84 -1.40 3.19 -1.40
N GLY A 85 -1.45 3.32 -0.08
CA GLY A 85 -2.58 3.78 0.71
C GLY A 85 -2.44 5.24 1.15
N VAL A 86 -3.37 5.69 2.00
CA VAL A 86 -3.44 7.07 2.49
C VAL A 86 -3.77 7.06 3.98
N ARG A 87 -3.12 7.93 4.75
CA ARG A 87 -3.51 8.29 6.12
C ARG A 87 -4.28 9.60 6.09
N VAL A 88 -5.43 9.65 6.77
CA VAL A 88 -6.39 10.78 6.78
C VAL A 88 -6.86 11.10 8.18
#